data_AF-A0A9P8FWI0-F1
#
_entry.id   AF-A0A9P8FWI0-F1
#
_cell.length_a   1.000
_cell.length_b   1.000
_cell.length_c   1.000
_cell.angle_alpha   90.00
_cell.angle_beta   90.00
_cell.angle_gamma   90.00
#
_symmetry.space_group_name_H-M   'P 1'
#
loop_
_entity.id
_entity.type
_entity.pdbx_description
1 polymer ?
#
loop_
_entity_poly.entity_id
_entity_poly.type
_entity_poly.pdbx_seq_one_letter_code
_entity_poly.pdbx_strand_id
1 'polypeptide(L)'
;MSAEYTPETSTGVAGDNDYQSRTGQSEIPVQRDEASIGDPIDPDTADSDKVLEQDEKAAMNEDNIIDGRTRGAAKPKGSYQEPGDEEGLPGPDDGTSAVAQ
;
A
#
# COMPACT_ATOMS: atom_id res chain seq x y z
N MET A 1 -36.40 13.95 -24.40
CA MET A 1 -35.08 14.56 -24.08
C MET A 1 -34.25 13.52 -23.37
N SER A 2 -33.22 12.99 -24.02
CA SER A 2 -32.19 12.20 -23.34
C SER A 2 -31.06 13.15 -22.97
N ALA A 3 -30.73 13.27 -21.69
CA ALA A 3 -29.54 13.98 -21.27
C ALA A 3 -28.34 13.11 -21.64
N GLU A 4 -27.48 13.62 -22.52
CA GLU A 4 -26.17 13.02 -22.77
C GLU A 4 -25.32 13.17 -21.49
N TYR A 5 -24.85 12.04 -20.95
CA TYR A 5 -23.85 12.04 -19.88
C TYR A 5 -22.49 12.11 -20.56
N THR A 6 -21.89 13.30 -20.57
CA THR A 6 -20.47 13.48 -20.89
C THR A 6 -19.66 13.21 -19.63
N PRO A 7 -18.81 12.17 -19.57
CA PRO A 7 -17.83 12.07 -18.52
C PRO A 7 -16.85 13.23 -18.72
N GLU A 8 -16.89 14.22 -17.83
CA GLU A 8 -15.84 15.23 -17.70
C GLU A 8 -14.57 14.50 -17.24
N THR A 9 -13.85 13.91 -18.19
CA THR A 9 -12.53 13.33 -17.95
C THR A 9 -11.58 14.47 -17.65
N SER A 10 -10.78 14.33 -16.59
CA SER A 10 -9.76 15.31 -16.17
C SER A 10 -9.11 15.98 -17.37
N THR A 11 -9.11 17.31 -17.36
CA THR A 11 -8.81 18.15 -18.53
C THR A 11 -7.33 18.10 -18.96
N GLY A 12 -6.51 17.28 -18.28
CA GLY A 12 -5.08 17.15 -18.54
C GLY A 12 -4.27 18.40 -18.21
N VAL A 13 -4.89 19.37 -17.53
CA VAL A 13 -4.25 20.59 -17.05
C VAL A 13 -3.54 20.30 -15.73
N ALA A 14 -2.36 20.86 -15.53
CA ALA A 14 -1.70 20.81 -14.23
C ALA A 14 -2.52 21.64 -13.22
N GLY A 15 -2.87 21.04 -12.07
CA GLY A 15 -3.64 21.70 -11.01
C GLY A 15 -5.17 21.57 -11.10
N ASP A 16 -5.65 20.53 -11.79
CA ASP A 16 -7.06 20.15 -11.76
C ASP A 16 -7.44 19.77 -10.33
N ASN A 17 -8.51 20.34 -9.78
CA ASN A 17 -8.95 20.10 -8.40
C ASN A 17 -10.42 19.67 -8.34
N ASP A 18 -10.99 19.19 -9.46
CA ASP A 18 -12.41 18.82 -9.54
C ASP A 18 -12.77 17.61 -8.64
N TYR A 19 -11.75 16.82 -8.26
CA TYR A 19 -11.88 15.75 -7.27
C TYR A 19 -11.88 16.25 -5.81
N GLN A 20 -11.64 17.54 -5.56
CA GLN A 20 -11.61 18.07 -4.20
C GLN A 20 -13.02 18.19 -3.61
N SER A 21 -13.20 17.63 -2.43
CA SER A 21 -14.47 17.64 -1.71
C SER A 21 -14.89 19.07 -1.32
N ARG A 22 -16.16 19.41 -1.55
CA ARG A 22 -16.73 20.71 -1.17
C ARG A 22 -17.23 20.68 0.28
N THR A 23 -17.23 21.84 0.95
CA THR A 23 -17.76 21.96 2.31
C THR A 23 -19.24 21.57 2.39
N GLY A 24 -19.57 20.65 3.29
CA GLY A 24 -20.95 20.16 3.50
C GLY A 24 -21.36 18.95 2.66
N GLN A 25 -20.46 18.39 1.85
CA GLN A 25 -20.68 17.15 1.11
C GLN A 25 -20.29 15.95 1.99
N SER A 26 -21.05 14.85 1.95
CA SER A 26 -20.81 13.64 2.76
C SER A 26 -19.67 12.75 2.23
N GLU A 27 -18.73 13.35 1.48
CA GLU A 27 -17.62 12.67 0.83
C GLU A 27 -16.38 12.63 1.74
N ILE A 28 -15.50 11.64 1.54
CA ILE A 28 -14.16 11.62 2.14
C ILE A 28 -13.43 12.90 1.69
N PRO A 29 -12.83 13.68 2.60
CA PRO A 29 -12.12 14.90 2.23
C PRO A 29 -10.84 14.54 1.45
N VAL A 30 -10.78 14.95 0.19
CA VAL A 30 -9.60 14.81 -0.68
C VAL A 30 -8.83 16.14 -0.72
N GLN A 31 -7.50 16.06 -0.65
CA GLN A 31 -6.61 17.23 -0.71
C GLN A 31 -6.46 17.76 -2.14
N ARG A 32 -6.13 19.05 -2.28
CA ARG A 32 -5.83 19.70 -3.58
C ARG A 32 -4.40 19.38 -4.05
N ASP A 33 -4.16 19.46 -5.35
CA ASP A 33 -2.82 19.31 -5.93
C ASP A 33 -1.81 20.31 -5.36
N GLU A 34 -2.20 21.58 -5.20
CA GLU A 34 -1.32 22.64 -4.69
C GLU A 34 -1.33 22.75 -3.16
N ALA A 35 -2.02 21.83 -2.48
CA ALA A 35 -2.02 21.84 -1.02
C ALA A 35 -0.60 21.64 -0.52
N SER A 36 -0.10 22.60 0.26
CA SER A 36 1.19 22.45 0.94
C SER A 36 1.12 21.28 1.91
N ILE A 37 1.92 20.25 1.66
CA ILE A 37 2.12 19.13 2.58
C ILE A 37 3.32 19.49 3.47
N GLY A 38 3.20 19.23 4.76
CA GLY A 38 4.31 19.42 5.68
C GLY A 38 5.40 18.39 5.40
N ASP A 39 6.64 18.85 5.28
CA ASP A 39 7.78 17.94 5.27
C ASP A 39 7.87 17.26 6.65
N PRO A 40 7.81 15.93 6.73
CA PRO A 40 8.01 15.24 8.01
C PRO A 40 9.44 15.40 8.57
N ILE A 41 10.37 15.89 7.75
CA ILE A 41 11.76 16.12 8.12
C ILE A 41 11.93 17.57 8.60
N ASP A 42 12.47 17.71 9.81
CA ASP A 42 12.86 19.01 10.34
C ASP A 42 14.23 19.42 9.76
N PRO A 43 14.32 20.44 8.90
CA PRO A 43 15.56 20.81 8.22
C PRO A 43 16.66 21.28 9.18
N ASP A 44 16.30 21.75 10.38
CA ASP A 44 17.28 22.20 11.37
C ASP A 44 18.00 21.04 12.06
N THR A 45 17.40 19.84 12.05
CA THR A 45 17.96 18.64 12.70
C THR A 45 18.26 17.51 11.74
N ALA A 46 17.76 17.57 10.51
CA ALA A 46 17.96 16.56 9.47
C ALA A 46 19.44 16.22 9.21
N ASP A 47 20.28 17.25 9.10
CA ASP A 47 21.72 17.11 8.84
C ASP A 47 22.56 17.10 10.13
N SER A 48 21.92 16.96 11.30
CA SER A 48 22.63 17.01 12.58
C SER A 48 23.23 15.66 12.95
N ASP A 49 24.38 15.71 13.64
CA ASP A 49 25.05 14.51 14.19
C ASP A 49 24.16 13.71 15.15
N LYS A 50 23.06 14.31 15.67
CA LYS A 50 22.07 13.61 16.51
C LYS A 50 21.40 12.45 15.79
N VAL A 51 21.22 12.55 14.47
CA VAL A 51 20.65 11.46 13.66
C VAL A 51 21.65 10.30 13.60
N LEU A 52 22.94 10.61 13.37
CA LEU A 52 24.00 9.61 13.38
C LEU A 52 24.12 8.91 14.74
N GLU A 53 24.07 9.65 15.85
CA GLU A 53 24.10 9.07 17.20
C GLU A 53 22.90 8.12 17.46
N GLN A 54 21.71 8.48 16.98
CA GLN A 54 20.53 7.61 17.07
C GLN A 54 20.70 6.34 16.24
N ASP A 55 21.20 6.48 15.01
CA ASP A 55 21.46 5.35 14.12
C ASP A 55 22.52 4.41 14.70
N GLU A 56 23.62 4.96 15.24
CA GLU A 56 24.66 4.18 15.92
C GLU A 56 24.09 3.40 17.12
N LYS A 57 23.26 4.05 17.94
CA LYS A 57 22.60 3.39 19.07
C LYS A 57 21.63 2.30 18.62
N ALA A 58 20.87 2.54 17.55
CA ALA A 58 19.91 1.58 17.02
C ALA A 58 20.63 0.38 16.38
N ALA A 59 21.73 0.61 15.67
CA ALA A 59 22.54 -0.43 15.03
C ALA A 59 23.23 -1.33 16.06
N MET A 60 23.65 -0.77 17.20
CA MET A 60 24.23 -1.51 18.31
C MET A 60 23.17 -2.12 19.26
N ASN A 61 21.87 -1.92 19.01
CA ASN A 61 20.84 -2.47 19.88
C ASN A 61 20.69 -3.99 19.67
N GLU A 62 21.26 -4.76 20.59
CA GLU A 62 21.19 -6.22 20.60
C GLU A 62 19.75 -6.75 20.76
N ASP A 63 18.82 -5.98 21.34
CA ASP A 63 17.40 -6.38 21.47
C ASP A 63 16.71 -6.53 20.10
N ASN A 64 17.22 -5.84 19.07
CA ASN A 64 16.74 -5.95 17.69
C ASN A 64 17.34 -7.14 16.94
N ILE A 65 18.31 -7.85 17.54
CA ILE A 65 18.98 -8.99 16.94
C ILE A 65 18.28 -10.27 17.40
N ILE A 66 17.91 -11.12 16.45
CA ILE A 66 17.41 -12.46 16.78
C ILE A 66 18.56 -13.30 17.30
N ASP A 67 18.45 -13.80 18.53
CA ASP A 67 19.44 -14.70 19.11
C ASP A 67 19.56 -16.02 18.34
N GLY A 68 20.77 -16.34 17.90
CA GLY A 68 21.13 -17.63 17.30
C GLY A 68 21.06 -17.69 15.77
N ARG A 69 21.14 -18.91 15.21
CA ARG A 69 21.10 -19.10 13.75
C ARG A 69 19.65 -19.11 13.27
N THR A 70 19.33 -18.27 12.29
CA THR A 70 18.10 -18.37 11.47
C THR A 70 18.05 -19.62 10.58
N ARG A 71 19.10 -20.46 10.62
CA ARG A 71 19.22 -21.69 9.84
C ARG A 71 18.25 -22.74 10.36
N GLY A 72 17.05 -22.75 9.79
CA GLY A 72 15.89 -23.56 10.24
C GLY A 72 14.58 -22.77 10.27
N ALA A 73 14.64 -21.44 10.16
CA ALA A 73 13.46 -20.57 10.01
C ALA A 73 12.84 -20.66 8.61
N ALA A 74 13.59 -21.16 7.62
CA ALA A 74 13.05 -21.49 6.32
C ALA A 74 11.96 -22.56 6.50
N LYS A 75 10.77 -22.28 5.96
CA LYS A 75 9.67 -23.23 5.97
C LYS A 75 10.15 -24.58 5.40
N PRO A 76 9.66 -25.72 5.93
CA PRO A 76 10.13 -27.04 5.52
C PRO A 76 9.98 -27.23 4.01
N LYS A 77 10.82 -28.08 3.42
CA LYS A 77 10.73 -28.42 1.99
C LYS A 77 9.29 -28.88 1.69
N GLY A 78 8.65 -28.27 0.70
CA GLY A 78 7.25 -28.53 0.34
C GLY A 78 6.24 -27.51 0.86
N SER A 79 6.66 -26.56 1.68
CA SER A 79 5.78 -25.48 2.18
C SER A 79 5.33 -24.46 1.13
N TYR A 80 6.05 -24.36 0.02
CA TYR A 80 5.72 -23.53 -1.14
C TYR A 80 5.43 -24.43 -2.35
N GLN A 81 4.77 -25.56 -2.14
CA GLN A 81 4.21 -26.33 -3.26
C GLN A 81 2.98 -25.60 -3.76
N GLU A 82 2.89 -25.47 -5.08
CA GLU A 82 1.66 -25.05 -5.73
C GLU A 82 0.56 -26.08 -5.41
N PRO A 83 -0.68 -25.64 -5.15
CA PRO A 83 -1.80 -26.56 -5.02
C PRO A 83 -1.93 -27.38 -6.31
N GLY A 84 -2.23 -28.67 -6.17
CA GLY A 84 -2.48 -29.54 -7.33
C GLY A 84 -3.69 -29.08 -8.14
N ASP A 85 -3.86 -29.62 -9.35
CA ASP A 85 -4.92 -29.22 -10.28
C ASP A 85 -6.34 -29.27 -9.68
N GLU A 86 -6.57 -30.10 -8.67
CA GLU A 86 -7.85 -30.27 -7.97
C GLU A 86 -7.89 -29.59 -6.59
N GLU A 87 -6.76 -29.07 -6.09
CA GLU A 87 -6.64 -28.48 -4.76
C GLU A 87 -7.05 -27.00 -4.80
N GLY A 88 -8.11 -26.66 -4.06
CA GLY A 88 -8.72 -25.32 -4.08
C GLY A 88 -9.77 -25.12 -5.17
N LEU A 89 -10.00 -26.13 -6.03
CA LEU A 89 -11.18 -26.17 -6.87
C LEU A 89 -12.42 -26.56 -6.04
N PRO A 90 -13.58 -25.96 -6.33
CA PRO A 90 -14.84 -26.35 -5.72
C PRO A 90 -15.16 -27.82 -6.07
N GLY A 91 -15.70 -28.56 -5.10
CA GLY A 91 -16.03 -29.98 -5.30
C GLY A 91 -17.10 -30.18 -6.38
N PRO A 92 -17.22 -31.40 -6.95
CA PRO A 92 -18.23 -31.71 -7.96
C PRO A 92 -19.68 -31.45 -7.49
N ASP A 93 -19.91 -31.43 -6.18
CA ASP A 93 -21.20 -31.13 -5.54
C ASP A 93 -21.44 -29.64 -5.25
N ASP A 94 -20.43 -28.77 -5.46
CA ASP A 94 -20.50 -27.33 -5.16
C ASP A 94 -21.06 -26.49 -6.33
N GLY A 95 -21.43 -27.16 -7.44
CA GLY A 95 -22.25 -26.58 -8.52
C GLY A 95 -21.61 -25.42 -9.31
N THR A 96 -20.36 -25.07 -9.05
CA THR A 96 -19.64 -23.97 -9.71
C THR A 96 -18.76 -24.49 -10.86
N SER A 97 -19.40 -24.86 -11.98
CA SER A 97 -18.66 -25.17 -13.21
C SER A 97 -18.13 -23.89 -13.86
N ALA A 98 -16.80 -23.78 -14.02
CA ALA A 98 -16.21 -22.74 -14.85
C ALA A 98 -16.54 -23.03 -16.33
N VAL A 99 -17.45 -22.23 -16.89
CA VAL A 99 -17.76 -22.26 -18.33
C VAL A 99 -16.57 -21.63 -19.06
N ALA A 100 -15.67 -22.45 -19.60
CA ALA A 100 -14.76 -22.01 -20.64
C ALA A 100 -15.53 -21.98 -21.97
N GLN A 101 -15.72 -20.78 -22.54
CA GLN A 101 -16.22 -20.60 -23.91
C GLN A 101 -15.16 -20.98 -24.94
#